data_AF-A0A150XE07-F1
#
_entry.id   AF-A0A150XE07-F1
#
_cell.length_a   1.000
_cell.length_b   1.000
_cell.length_c   1.000
_cell.angle_alpha   90.00
_cell.angle_beta   90.00
_cell.angle_gamma   90.00
#
_symmetry.space_group_name_H-M   'P 1'
#
loop_
_entity.id
_entity.type
_entity.pdbx_description
1 polymer ?
#
loop_
_entity_poly.entity_id
_entity_poly.type
_entity_poly.pdbx_seq_one_letter_code
_entity_poly.pdbx_strand_id
1 'polypeptide(L)'
;MKRKKTGELELFKEIWNERPHESEVSGELIYEFSVSCFAHVLSKGAYPSYRLDKRNIVLMTPEEHHLFDFKTDKAKQDKRFSWVFNRKEELVREYYDSQL
;
A
#
# COMPACT_ATOMS: atom_id res chain seq x y z
N MET A 1 25.34 9.90 -4.06
CA MET A 1 24.87 9.39 -2.75
C MET A 1 24.40 7.95 -2.92
N LYS A 2 24.86 7.00 -2.09
CA LYS A 2 24.26 5.66 -2.02
C LYS A 2 22.91 5.78 -1.31
N ARG A 3 21.83 5.28 -1.92
CA ARG A 3 20.49 5.27 -1.31
C ARG A 3 20.53 4.41 -0.04
N LYS A 4 20.08 4.94 1.10
CA LYS A 4 20.00 4.20 2.37
C LYS A 4 19.02 3.03 2.19
N LYS A 5 19.41 1.82 2.63
CA LYS A 5 18.51 0.67 2.65
C LYS A 5 17.39 0.94 3.67
N THR A 6 16.14 0.83 3.24
CA THR A 6 14.95 1.14 4.06
C THR A 6 14.26 -0.09 4.63
N GLY A 7 14.57 -1.30 4.13
CA GLY A 7 13.90 -2.55 4.49
C GLY A 7 12.68 -2.89 3.61
N GLU A 8 12.19 -1.94 2.81
CA GLU A 8 10.96 -2.10 1.99
C GLU A 8 11.03 -3.29 1.02
N LEU A 9 12.18 -3.53 0.38
CA LEU A 9 12.32 -4.66 -0.54
C LEU A 9 12.13 -6.01 0.15
N GLU A 10 12.61 -6.17 1.39
CA GLU A 10 12.46 -7.42 2.12
C GLU A 10 11.01 -7.62 2.58
N LEU A 11 10.35 -6.55 3.04
CA LEU A 11 8.91 -6.56 3.32
C LEU A 11 8.08 -6.95 2.09
N PHE A 12 8.40 -6.39 0.92
CA PHE A 12 7.66 -6.68 -0.31
C PHE A 12 7.82 -8.14 -0.73
N LYS A 13 9.04 -8.70 -0.62
CA LYS A 13 9.26 -10.14 -0.87
C LYS A 13 8.49 -11.01 0.11
N GLU A 14 8.46 -10.62 1.38
CA GLU A 14 7.69 -11.34 2.41
C GLU A 14 6.20 -11.34 2.07
N ILE A 15 5.63 -10.17 1.74
CA ILE A 15 4.24 -10.04 1.30
C ILE A 15 3.97 -10.89 0.05
N TRP A 16 4.86 -10.85 -0.94
CA TRP A 16 4.73 -11.63 -2.16
C TRP A 16 4.69 -13.14 -1.90
N ASN A 17 5.44 -13.62 -0.92
CA ASN A 17 5.44 -15.04 -0.56
C ASN A 17 4.20 -15.47 0.24
N GLU A 18 3.52 -14.52 0.90
CA GLU A 18 2.40 -14.80 1.81
C GLU A 18 1.02 -14.57 1.18
N ARG A 19 0.89 -13.60 0.29
CA ARG A 19 -0.41 -13.20 -0.30
C ARG A 19 -0.62 -13.83 -1.67
N PRO A 20 -1.88 -14.08 -2.08
CA PRO A 20 -2.20 -14.38 -3.48
C PRO A 20 -1.64 -13.31 -4.41
N HIS A 21 -1.12 -13.71 -5.58
CA HIS A 21 -0.54 -12.81 -6.57
C HIS A 21 -1.62 -12.14 -7.43
N GLU A 22 -2.55 -11.48 -6.75
CA GLU A 22 -3.67 -10.76 -7.35
C GLU A 22 -3.82 -9.39 -6.69
N SER A 23 -4.34 -8.42 -7.43
CA SER A 23 -4.69 -7.13 -6.87
C SER A 23 -5.74 -7.29 -5.78
N GLU A 24 -5.47 -6.74 -4.60
CA GLU A 24 -6.44 -6.70 -3.49
C GLU A 24 -7.59 -5.71 -3.78
N VAL A 25 -7.51 -4.93 -4.86
CA VAL A 25 -8.55 -3.99 -5.31
C VAL A 25 -9.48 -4.64 -6.34
N SER A 26 -8.92 -5.25 -7.39
CA SER A 26 -9.71 -5.80 -8.51
C SER A 26 -9.73 -7.31 -8.62
N GLY A 27 -8.83 -8.02 -7.94
CA GLY A 27 -8.58 -9.46 -8.16
C GLY A 27 -7.82 -9.77 -9.44
N GLU A 28 -7.29 -8.76 -10.16
CA GLU A 28 -6.49 -8.99 -11.37
C GLU A 28 -5.15 -9.66 -11.02
N LEU A 29 -4.77 -10.70 -11.76
CA LEU A 29 -3.53 -11.44 -11.54
C LEU A 29 -2.30 -10.58 -11.82
N ILE A 30 -1.32 -10.65 -10.93
CA ILE A 30 0.00 -10.04 -11.07
C ILE A 30 0.99 -11.19 -11.31
N TYR A 31 1.50 -11.30 -12.54
CA TYR A 31 2.30 -12.45 -12.94
C TYR A 31 3.75 -12.41 -12.45
N GLU A 32 4.27 -11.23 -12.12
CA GLU A 32 5.66 -11.04 -11.74
C GLU A 32 5.81 -10.12 -10.52
N PHE A 33 6.84 -10.40 -9.72
CA PHE A 33 7.20 -9.52 -8.63
C PHE A 33 7.68 -8.18 -9.18
N SER A 34 6.92 -7.13 -8.93
CA SER A 34 7.33 -5.75 -9.19
C SER A 34 7.09 -4.88 -7.97
N VAL A 35 8.09 -4.09 -7.58
CA VAL A 35 7.97 -3.12 -6.49
C VAL A 35 6.88 -2.06 -6.77
N SER A 36 6.51 -1.85 -8.04
CA SER A 36 5.42 -0.94 -8.42
C SER A 36 4.04 -1.48 -8.06
N CYS A 37 3.91 -2.75 -7.68
CA CYS A 37 2.64 -3.33 -7.27
C CYS A 37 2.37 -3.18 -5.77
N PHE A 38 3.33 -2.68 -4.98
CA PHE A 38 3.20 -2.56 -3.53
C PHE A 38 2.89 -1.10 -3.14
N ALA A 39 1.61 -0.77 -3.05
CA ALA A 39 1.12 0.56 -2.73
C ALA A 39 1.12 0.78 -1.21
N HIS A 40 1.62 1.94 -0.77
CA HIS A 40 1.50 2.34 0.63
C HIS A 40 0.14 3.01 0.87
N VAL A 41 -0.65 2.53 1.83
CA VAL A 41 -1.94 3.15 2.20
C VAL A 41 -1.73 4.54 2.80
N LEU A 42 -0.79 4.64 3.76
CA LEU A 42 -0.28 5.85 4.37
C LEU A 42 1.10 6.16 3.82
N SER A 43 1.32 7.43 3.45
CA SER A 43 2.60 7.83 2.87
C SER A 43 3.74 7.61 3.87
N LYS A 44 4.76 6.85 3.45
CA LYS A 44 5.97 6.55 4.26
C LYS A 44 6.82 7.75 4.67
N GLY A 45 6.50 8.93 4.16
CA GLY A 45 7.10 10.21 4.54
C GLY A 45 6.38 10.86 5.72
N ALA A 46 5.04 10.90 5.68
CA ALA A 46 4.23 11.46 6.76
C ALA A 46 4.07 10.49 7.94
N TYR A 47 4.07 9.18 7.67
CA TYR A 47 3.84 8.12 8.66
C TYR A 47 5.01 7.12 8.67
N PRO A 48 6.21 7.54 9.13
CA PRO A 48 7.41 6.71 9.05
C PRO A 48 7.33 5.43 9.89
N SER A 49 6.55 5.42 10.98
CA SER A 49 6.30 4.22 11.82
C SER A 49 5.60 3.10 11.06
N TYR A 50 4.77 3.43 10.06
CA TYR A 50 4.06 2.46 9.22
C TYR A 50 4.82 2.06 7.95
N ARG A 51 6.05 2.56 7.73
CA ARG A 51 6.84 2.26 6.52
C ARG A 51 7.08 0.77 6.32
N LEU A 52 7.31 0.03 7.41
CA LEU A 52 7.60 -1.40 7.37
C LEU A 52 6.45 -2.26 7.91
N ASP A 53 5.24 -1.71 7.97
CA ASP A 53 4.05 -2.41 8.42
C ASP A 53 3.31 -3.02 7.23
N LYS A 54 3.14 -4.35 7.23
CA LYS A 54 2.40 -5.07 6.17
C LYS A 54 0.96 -4.57 6.00
N ARG A 55 0.31 -4.10 7.08
CA ARG A 55 -1.06 -3.55 7.05
C ARG A 55 -1.14 -2.25 6.25
N ASN A 56 -0.02 -1.56 6.11
CA ASN A 56 0.14 -0.33 5.35
C ASN A 56 0.51 -0.58 3.87
N ILE A 57 0.62 -1.84 3.43
CA ILE A 57 0.92 -2.20 2.04
C ILE A 57 -0.28 -2.95 1.44
N VAL A 58 -0.68 -2.53 0.25
CA VAL A 58 -1.72 -3.17 -0.57
C VAL A 58 -1.11 -3.59 -1.89
N LEU A 59 -1.36 -4.83 -2.30
CA LEU A 59 -0.98 -5.34 -3.61
C LEU A 59 -2.00 -4.82 -4.63
N MET A 60 -1.51 -4.08 -5.62
CA MET A 60 -2.30 -3.45 -6.68
C MET A 60 -1.61 -3.66 -8.02
N THR A 61 -2.34 -3.56 -9.13
CA THR A 61 -1.68 -3.38 -10.43
C THR A 61 -0.96 -2.03 -10.46
N PRO A 62 0.07 -1.83 -11.32
CA PRO A 62 0.72 -0.54 -11.47
C PRO A 62 -0.26 0.60 -11.82
N GLU A 63 -1.30 0.31 -12.59
CA GLU A 63 -2.34 1.25 -13.00
C GLU A 63 -3.23 1.66 -11.83
N GLU A 64 -3.62 0.71 -10.99
CA GLU A 64 -4.40 0.94 -9.77
C GLU A 64 -3.59 1.73 -8.74
N HIS A 65 -2.32 1.37 -8.54
CA HIS A 65 -1.42 2.11 -7.68
C HIS A 65 -1.28 3.56 -8.16
N HIS A 66 -1.08 3.77 -9.46
CA HIS A 66 -1.05 5.12 -10.03
C HIS A 66 -2.39 5.86 -9.84
N LEU A 67 -3.52 5.18 -9.99
CA LEU A 67 -4.84 5.77 -9.75
C LEU A 67 -5.00 6.21 -8.28
N PHE A 68 -4.57 5.36 -7.34
CA PHE A 68 -4.61 5.62 -5.90
C PHE A 68 -3.72 6.80 -5.49
N ASP A 69 -2.50 6.87 -6.03
CA ASP A 69 -1.52 7.88 -5.64
C ASP A 69 -1.77 9.25 -6.29
N PHE A 70 -2.17 9.28 -7.57
CA PHE A 70 -2.17 10.52 -8.36
C PHE A 70 -3.56 10.95 -8.83
N LYS A 71 -4.57 10.10 -8.70
CA LYS A 71 -5.94 10.35 -9.17
C LYS A 71 -6.95 9.99 -8.09
N THR A 72 -6.68 10.40 -6.84
CA THR A 72 -7.45 10.06 -5.65
C THR A 72 -8.95 10.28 -5.79
N ASP A 73 -9.39 11.37 -6.45
CA ASP A 73 -10.82 11.63 -6.66
C ASP A 73 -11.49 10.57 -7.53
N LYS A 74 -10.77 10.02 -8.51
CA LYS A 74 -11.25 8.91 -9.33
C LYS A 74 -11.20 7.60 -8.56
N ALA A 75 -10.13 7.35 -7.81
CA ALA A 75 -10.04 6.18 -6.94
C ALA A 75 -11.18 6.14 -5.91
N LYS A 76 -11.56 7.28 -5.32
CA LYS A 76 -12.70 7.40 -4.39
C LYS A 76 -14.06 7.11 -5.02
N GLN A 77 -14.22 7.35 -6.32
CA GLN A 77 -15.45 7.04 -7.05
C GLN A 77 -15.58 5.54 -7.39
N ASP A 78 -14.45 4.84 -7.44
CA ASP A 78 -14.41 3.40 -7.67
C ASP A 78 -14.56 2.64 -6.35
N LYS A 79 -15.71 1.95 -6.21
CA LYS A 79 -16.06 1.20 -4.99
C LYS A 79 -15.06 0.10 -4.63
N ARG A 80 -14.26 -0.37 -5.59
CA ARG A 80 -13.20 -1.36 -5.34
C ARG A 80 -12.14 -0.83 -4.36
N PHE A 81 -11.92 0.48 -4.33
CA PHE A 81 -10.97 1.12 -3.41
C PHE A 81 -11.58 1.43 -2.03
N SER A 82 -12.89 1.26 -1.82
CA SER A 82 -13.55 1.69 -0.58
C SER A 82 -12.89 1.10 0.67
N TRP A 83 -12.49 -0.18 0.62
CA TRP A 83 -11.82 -0.81 1.75
C TRP A 83 -10.40 -0.26 2.01
N VAL A 84 -9.69 0.16 0.96
CA VAL A 84 -8.36 0.79 1.07
C VAL A 84 -8.48 2.14 1.77
N PHE A 85 -9.53 2.92 1.45
CA PHE A 85 -9.81 4.18 2.13
C PHE A 85 -10.25 3.99 3.58
N ASN A 86 -11.06 2.96 3.87
CA ASN A 86 -11.39 2.62 5.26
C ASN A 86 -10.14 2.23 6.06
N ARG A 87 -9.26 1.39 5.48
CA ARG A 87 -7.96 1.04 6.07
C ARG A 87 -7.10 2.28 6.32
N LYS A 88 -7.11 3.25 5.40
CA LYS A 88 -6.41 4.52 5.57
C LYS A 88 -6.91 5.28 6.79
N GLU A 89 -8.22 5.38 6.98
CA GLU A 89 -8.82 6.03 8.15
C GLU A 89 -8.48 5.30 9.46
N GLU A 90 -8.55 3.97 9.46
CA GLU A 90 -8.17 3.11 10.60
C GLU A 90 -6.71 3.35 11.02
N LEU A 91 -5.77 3.26 10.08
CA LEU A 91 -4.34 3.43 10.37
C LEU A 91 -4.00 4.86 10.81
N VAL A 92 -4.67 5.88 10.25
CA VAL A 92 -4.51 7.27 10.71
C VAL A 92 -4.98 7.41 12.16
N ARG A 93 -6.12 6.83 12.51
CA ARG A 93 -6.63 6.86 13.87
C ARG A 93 -5.67 6.17 14.85
N GLU A 94 -5.23 4.95 14.53
CA GLU A 94 -4.23 4.23 15.32
C GLU A 94 -2.95 5.06 15.52
N TYR A 95 -2.48 5.76 14.47
CA TYR A 95 -1.30 6.60 14.56
C TYR A 95 -1.43 7.68 15.63
N TYR A 96 -2.55 8.41 15.64
CA TYR A 96 -2.76 9.51 16.57
C TYR A 96 -3.11 9.03 17.99
N ASP A 97 -3.90 7.96 18.10
CA ASP A 97 -4.25 7.35 19.39
C ASP A 97 -3.00 6.84 20.12
N SER A 98 -1.97 6.37 19.40
CA SER A 98 -0.71 5.91 20.00
C SER A 98 0.21 7.03 20.50
N GLN A 99 -0.12 8.31 20.27
CA GLN A 99 0.67 9.47 20.71
C GLN A 99 0.05 10.19 21.92
N LEU A 100 -1.14 9.77 22.35
CA LEU A 100 -1.83 10.24 23.55
C LEU A 100 -1.33 9.50 24.80
#